data_AF-A0A818MCN0-F1
#
_entry.id   AF-A0A818MCN0-F1
#
_cell.length_a   1.000
_cell.length_b   1.000
_cell.length_c   1.000
_cell.angle_alpha   90.00
_cell.angle_beta   90.00
_cell.angle_gamma   90.00
#
_symmetry.space_group_name_H-M   'P 1'
#
loop_
_entity.id
_entity.type
_entity.pdbx_description
1 polymer ?
#
loop_
_entity_poly.entity_id
_entity_poly.type
_entity_poly.pdbx_seq_one_letter_code
_entity_poly.pdbx_strand_id
1 'polypeptide(L)'
;CLVVQVSSQTCGGMSQYDQCSTNSACGCLYRADSDNIAICGSLWVTCSELVSCESLNNTCDEPNHICIHHPRCHNFPVCYPLSMSSPQICPEIIKVTTTVTTTRRTTTTTSFPQNCSNSNLITFDDITNEPLGEIPSDYNGLQWENFYVMNLTAFPFYGSSGFYTARQSGYIAYNKNGSTMTISVSPPYVFNLYSFISSSGYQNQLRLTMLGYRSSNLWYSAMYPLYTHWPQLIELNYLNISKITFSTTDPSEFAMDNLCISISPLTTTVEPTTTT
;
A
#
# COMPACT_ATOMS: atom_id res chain seq x y z
N CYS A 1 10.77 -19.67 20.04
CA CYS A 1 10.68 -18.25 20.41
C CYS A 1 12.08 -17.64 20.34
N LEU A 2 12.27 -16.61 19.52
CA LEU A 2 13.55 -15.90 19.50
C LEU A 2 13.61 -14.99 20.73
N VAL A 3 14.58 -15.22 21.60
CA VAL A 3 14.88 -14.29 22.70
C VAL A 3 16.08 -13.48 22.24
N VAL A 4 15.83 -12.24 21.81
CA VAL A 4 16.91 -11.28 21.55
C VAL A 4 17.22 -10.60 22.88
N GLN A 5 18.28 -11.04 23.54
CA GLN A 5 18.74 -10.37 24.75
C GLN A 5 19.58 -9.15 24.33
N VAL A 6 19.00 -7.96 24.37
CA VAL A 6 19.74 -6.71 24.15
C VAL A 6 20.41 -6.34 25.48
N SER A 7 21.74 -6.39 25.53
CA SER A 7 22.52 -6.05 26.72
C SER A 7 22.31 -4.57 27.07
N SER A 8 22.01 -4.28 28.34
CA SER A 8 21.86 -2.92 28.84
C SER A 8 23.21 -2.22 28.94
N GLN A 9 23.35 -1.07 28.31
CA GLN A 9 24.35 -0.06 28.69
C GLN A 9 23.63 1.24 29.04
N THR A 10 24.07 1.88 30.11
CA THR A 10 23.67 3.24 30.49
C THR A 10 24.24 4.22 29.45
N CYS A 11 23.37 4.84 28.65
CA CYS A 11 23.75 5.95 27.80
C CYS A 11 23.92 7.20 28.67
N GLY A 12 25.15 7.64 28.89
CA GLY A 12 25.45 8.83 29.68
C GLY A 12 25.73 10.05 28.79
N GLY A 13 24.97 11.13 28.99
CA GLY A 13 25.35 12.48 28.52
C GLY A 13 24.96 12.82 27.08
N MET A 14 24.71 14.11 26.86
CA MET A 14 24.03 14.67 25.70
C MET A 14 24.68 14.46 24.32
N SER A 15 23.77 14.40 23.33
CA SER A 15 23.90 14.68 21.90
C SER A 15 24.54 13.62 21.00
N GLN A 16 23.72 13.19 20.03
CA GLN A 16 24.04 12.43 18.81
C GLN A 16 24.80 11.11 18.98
N TYR A 17 24.01 10.03 19.00
CA TYR A 17 24.33 8.69 18.50
C TYR A 17 25.59 8.00 19.05
N ASP A 18 25.39 7.24 20.15
CA ASP A 18 25.86 5.87 20.46
C ASP A 18 25.59 5.61 21.96
N GLN A 19 25.23 4.45 22.53
CA GLN A 19 25.17 3.05 22.10
C GLN A 19 23.86 2.41 22.57
N CYS A 20 22.99 2.06 21.60
CA CYS A 20 22.02 0.97 21.64
C CYS A 20 21.51 0.82 20.20
N SER A 21 22.29 0.15 19.35
CA SER A 21 22.10 0.04 17.90
C SER A 21 22.36 1.35 17.12
N THR A 22 23.24 1.28 16.12
CA THR A 22 23.52 2.34 15.13
C THR A 22 22.35 2.56 14.16
N ASN A 23 21.25 1.81 14.30
CA ASN A 23 20.09 1.91 13.43
C ASN A 23 18.99 2.73 14.14
N SER A 24 18.79 3.96 13.68
CA SER A 24 17.87 4.97 14.22
C SER A 24 16.38 4.60 14.16
N ALA A 25 16.04 3.35 13.82
CA ALA A 25 14.66 2.90 13.63
C ALA A 25 13.99 2.34 14.89
N CYS A 26 14.75 1.84 15.88
CA CYS A 26 14.20 1.29 17.13
C CYS A 26 15.21 1.32 18.30
N GLY A 27 15.50 2.49 18.86
CA GLY A 27 16.39 2.56 20.01
C GLY A 27 15.99 3.69 20.95
N CYS A 28 15.56 3.31 22.16
CA CYS A 28 15.14 4.15 23.29
C CYS A 28 13.63 4.46 23.37
N LEU A 29 12.98 3.93 24.41
CA LEU A 29 11.76 4.53 24.95
C LEU A 29 12.20 5.75 25.76
N TYR A 30 11.89 6.94 25.27
CA TYR A 30 12.14 8.18 26.00
C TYR A 30 11.18 8.25 27.19
N ARG A 31 11.71 8.21 28.41
CA ARG A 31 10.97 8.58 29.61
C ARG A 31 11.44 9.97 30.01
N ALA A 32 10.54 10.94 29.99
CA ALA A 32 10.85 12.31 30.41
C ALA A 32 10.76 12.40 31.94
N ASP A 33 11.76 11.90 32.65
CA ASP A 33 12.09 12.36 34.01
C ASP A 33 13.26 13.36 33.94
N SER A 34 13.46 14.14 35.00
CA SER A 34 14.37 15.30 35.08
C SER A 34 15.84 15.02 34.76
N ASP A 35 16.20 13.75 34.58
CA ASP A 35 17.58 13.28 34.49
C ASP A 35 17.97 12.79 33.07
N ASN A 36 17.12 12.97 32.05
CA ASN A 36 17.40 12.55 30.66
C ASN A 36 17.77 11.05 30.54
N ILE A 37 17.07 10.18 31.27
CA ILE A 37 17.35 8.74 31.27
C ILE A 37 16.50 8.04 30.22
N ALA A 38 17.14 7.54 29.16
CA ALA A 38 16.50 6.61 28.23
C ALA A 38 16.52 5.20 28.82
N ILE A 39 15.36 4.53 28.85
CA ILE A 39 15.26 3.14 29.27
C ILE A 39 15.07 2.27 28.02
N CYS A 40 16.00 1.37 27.78
CA CYS A 40 15.81 0.29 26.81
C CYS A 40 15.15 -0.90 27.53
N GLY A 41 13.96 -1.29 27.09
CA GLY A 41 13.23 -2.44 27.61
C GLY A 41 13.48 -3.70 26.78
N SER A 42 13.30 -4.87 27.39
CA SER A 42 13.24 -6.14 26.68
C SER A 42 11.86 -6.33 26.04
N LEU A 43 11.82 -6.56 24.72
CA LEU A 43 10.62 -6.99 24.03
C LEU A 43 10.66 -8.50 23.80
N TRP A 44 9.58 -9.16 24.21
CA TRP A 44 9.35 -10.56 23.90
C TRP A 44 8.56 -10.65 22.60
N VAL A 45 9.13 -11.33 21.60
CA VAL A 45 8.45 -11.65 20.34
C VAL A 45 8.39 -13.16 20.17
N THR A 46 7.23 -13.64 19.75
CA THR A 46 6.98 -15.07 19.49
C THR A 46 7.47 -15.45 18.10
N CYS A 47 7.75 -16.74 17.85
CA CYS A 47 8.21 -17.18 16.52
C CYS A 47 7.19 -16.91 15.40
N SER A 48 5.90 -16.89 15.72
CA SER A 48 4.84 -16.54 14.79
C SER A 48 4.86 -15.09 14.34
N GLU A 49 5.52 -14.21 15.10
CA GLU A 49 5.67 -12.78 14.78
C GLU A 49 6.97 -12.50 14.00
N LEU A 50 7.83 -13.51 13.85
CA LEU A 50 9.03 -13.43 13.02
C LEU A 50 8.66 -13.78 11.58
N VAL A 51 8.56 -12.77 10.73
CA VAL A 51 8.39 -12.96 9.28
C VAL A 51 9.78 -13.04 8.65
N SER A 52 10.07 -14.10 7.88
CA SER A 52 11.29 -14.16 7.08
C SER A 52 11.28 -13.03 6.06
N CYS A 53 12.37 -12.28 5.97
CA CYS A 53 12.38 -11.11 5.12
C CYS A 53 12.35 -11.50 3.63
N GLU A 54 11.24 -11.17 2.96
CA GLU A 54 11.07 -11.33 1.52
C GLU A 54 11.48 -10.06 0.75
N SER A 55 11.95 -10.29 -0.47
CA SER A 55 12.65 -9.33 -1.32
C SER A 55 11.79 -8.15 -1.78
N LEU A 56 12.23 -6.94 -1.42
CA LEU A 56 12.47 -5.76 -2.27
C LEU A 56 12.76 -4.51 -1.42
N ASN A 57 12.48 -4.55 -0.11
CA ASN A 57 12.84 -3.51 0.87
C ASN A 57 13.17 -4.09 2.27
N ASN A 58 13.49 -5.38 2.36
CA ASN A 58 13.76 -6.08 3.62
C ASN A 58 15.11 -6.85 3.59
N THR A 59 16.20 -6.24 3.15
CA THR A 59 17.52 -6.89 3.22
C THR A 59 18.33 -6.34 4.38
N CYS A 60 18.81 -7.25 5.23
CA CYS A 60 19.98 -6.95 6.05
C CYS A 60 21.20 -7.24 5.18
N ASP A 61 21.86 -6.18 4.73
CA ASP A 61 23.06 -6.31 3.89
C ASP A 61 24.26 -6.85 4.69
N GLU A 62 24.15 -6.86 6.03
CA GLU A 62 25.18 -7.43 6.89
C GLU A 62 25.10 -8.96 6.97
N PRO A 63 26.20 -9.69 6.68
CA PRO A 63 26.25 -11.13 6.86
C PRO A 63 26.01 -11.50 8.33
N ASN A 64 25.36 -12.63 8.55
CA ASN A 64 24.99 -13.14 9.87
C ASN A 64 24.03 -12.25 10.69
N HIS A 65 23.14 -11.51 10.03
CA HIS A 65 22.05 -10.80 10.68
C HIS A 65 20.67 -11.38 10.30
N ILE A 66 19.71 -11.29 11.23
CA ILE A 66 18.29 -11.57 11.01
C ILE A 66 17.53 -10.25 10.96
N CYS A 67 16.65 -10.13 9.98
CA CYS A 67 15.78 -8.99 9.76
C CYS A 67 14.47 -9.22 10.54
N ILE A 68 14.10 -8.28 11.42
CA ILE A 68 12.89 -8.35 12.24
C ILE A 68 12.04 -7.10 12.02
N HIS A 69 10.78 -7.30 11.66
CA HIS A 69 9.77 -6.23 11.65
C HIS A 69 9.23 -6.02 13.06
N HIS A 70 9.59 -4.89 13.66
CA HIS A 70 9.11 -4.56 14.99
C HIS A 70 7.71 -3.92 14.87
N PRO A 71 6.67 -4.45 15.55
CA PRO A 71 5.29 -3.94 15.41
C PRO A 71 5.12 -2.46 15.82
N ARG A 72 6.12 -1.87 16.48
CA ARG A 72 6.15 -0.44 16.84
C ARG A 72 7.10 0.42 16.01
N CYS A 73 7.92 -0.16 15.13
CA CYS A 73 8.82 0.61 14.29
C CYS A 73 8.34 0.52 12.86
N HIS A 74 7.70 1.59 12.40
CA HIS A 74 6.92 1.59 11.16
C HIS A 74 7.75 1.84 9.91
N ASN A 75 9.03 2.21 10.04
CA ASN A 75 9.75 2.76 8.90
C ASN A 75 10.74 1.78 8.25
N PHE A 76 11.38 0.87 8.97
CA PHE A 76 12.32 -0.12 8.39
C PHE A 76 12.44 -1.36 9.28
N PRO A 77 12.68 -2.56 8.71
CA PRO A 77 13.08 -3.72 9.51
C PRO A 77 14.41 -3.44 10.24
N VAL A 78 14.58 -4.04 11.41
CA VAL A 78 15.83 -3.95 12.17
C VAL A 78 16.64 -5.21 11.98
N CYS A 79 17.93 -5.02 11.72
CA CYS A 79 18.90 -6.11 11.61
C CYS A 79 19.49 -6.43 12.98
N TYR A 80 19.32 -7.67 13.42
CA TYR A 80 19.93 -8.19 14.65
C TYR A 80 21.00 -9.23 14.31
N PRO A 81 22.19 -9.19 14.94
CA PRO A 81 23.19 -10.23 14.71
C PRO A 81 22.66 -11.59 15.18
N LEU A 82 22.92 -12.64 14.40
CA LEU A 82 22.53 -14.03 14.72
C LEU A 82 23.13 -14.50 16.05
N SER A 83 24.24 -13.90 16.51
CA SER A 83 24.82 -14.17 17.83
C SER A 83 23.90 -13.76 18.99
N MET A 84 22.90 -12.91 18.76
CA MET A 84 21.87 -12.56 19.75
C MET A 84 20.70 -13.54 19.76
N SER A 85 20.65 -14.50 18.83
CA SER A 85 19.65 -15.57 18.84
C SER A 85 20.12 -16.72 19.74
N SER A 86 19.31 -17.10 20.72
CA SER A 86 19.58 -18.32 21.49
C SER A 86 19.13 -19.55 20.68
N PRO A 87 20.04 -20.48 20.34
CA PRO A 87 19.71 -21.68 19.57
C PRO A 87 18.81 -22.67 20.33
N GLN A 88 18.60 -22.48 21.63
CA GLN A 88 17.80 -23.41 22.45
C GLN A 88 16.28 -23.31 22.23
N ILE A 89 15.79 -22.28 21.53
CA ILE A 89 14.34 -21.96 21.53
C ILE A 89 13.77 -21.83 20.10
N CYS A 90 14.60 -21.92 19.05
CA CYS A 90 14.16 -21.98 17.65
C CYS A 90 14.82 -23.17 16.96
N PRO A 91 14.10 -24.03 16.22
CA PRO A 91 14.74 -25.02 15.37
C PRO A 91 15.66 -24.31 14.37
N GLU A 92 16.78 -24.94 14.01
CA GLU A 92 17.70 -24.40 13.01
C GLU A 92 16.92 -23.93 11.77
N ILE A 93 17.10 -22.66 11.40
CA ILE A 93 16.65 -22.18 10.10
C ILE A 93 17.51 -22.93 9.09
N ILE A 94 16.92 -23.94 8.45
CA ILE A 94 17.58 -24.66 7.36
C ILE A 94 17.94 -23.60 6.31
N LYS A 95 19.23 -23.30 6.20
CA LYS A 95 19.76 -22.45 5.12
C LYS A 95 19.49 -23.19 3.82
N VAL A 96 18.36 -22.90 3.18
CA VAL A 96 18.15 -23.28 1.79
C VAL A 96 19.15 -22.47 0.99
N THR A 97 20.30 -23.09 0.73
CA THR A 97 21.37 -22.50 -0.06
C THR A 97 20.94 -22.61 -1.51
N THR A 98 20.04 -21.74 -1.93
CA THR A 98 19.72 -21.57 -3.35
C THR A 98 20.90 -20.83 -3.95
N THR A 99 21.71 -21.50 -4.77
CA THR A 99 22.69 -20.84 -5.64
C THR A 99 21.93 -19.94 -6.61
N VAL A 100 21.77 -18.67 -6.23
CA VAL A 100 21.22 -17.63 -7.09
C VAL A 100 22.35 -17.13 -7.98
N THR A 101 22.29 -17.48 -9.26
CA THR A 101 23.17 -16.92 -10.29
C THR A 101 22.92 -15.41 -10.39
N THR A 102 23.82 -14.62 -9.83
CA THR A 102 23.75 -13.16 -9.80
C THR A 102 23.91 -12.59 -11.21
N THR A 103 22.81 -12.30 -11.88
CA THR A 103 22.81 -11.42 -13.05
C THR A 103 22.67 -9.99 -12.55
N ARG A 104 23.71 -9.17 -12.76
CA ARG A 104 23.75 -7.77 -12.35
C ARG A 104 22.61 -7.00 -13.01
N ARG A 105 21.55 -6.73 -12.26
CA ARG A 105 20.38 -5.97 -12.71
C ARG A 105 20.61 -4.50 -12.36
N THR A 106 20.63 -3.66 -13.37
CA THR A 106 20.64 -2.19 -13.26
C THR A 106 19.39 -1.76 -12.48
N THR A 107 19.56 -0.92 -11.47
CA THR A 107 18.49 -0.33 -10.65
C THR A 107 17.68 0.66 -11.49
N THR A 108 16.70 0.15 -12.24
CA THR A 108 15.58 0.95 -12.74
C THR A 108 14.55 1.06 -11.63
N THR A 109 14.10 2.29 -11.34
CA THR A 109 12.99 2.63 -10.44
C THR A 109 11.86 1.62 -10.63
N THR A 110 11.56 0.83 -9.60
CA THR A 110 10.52 -0.20 -9.64
C THR A 110 9.15 0.46 -9.64
N SER A 111 8.70 0.90 -10.82
CA SER A 111 7.28 1.04 -11.09
C SER A 111 6.64 -0.33 -10.85
N PHE A 112 5.55 -0.39 -10.09
CA PHE A 112 4.69 -1.58 -10.09
C PHE A 112 4.42 -1.94 -11.56
N PRO A 113 4.69 -3.19 -12.02
CA PRO A 113 4.38 -3.58 -13.38
C PRO A 113 2.86 -3.69 -13.52
N GLN A 114 2.19 -2.55 -13.59
CA GLN A 114 0.78 -2.47 -13.83
C GLN A 114 0.57 -2.50 -15.34
N ASN A 115 0.20 -3.68 -15.84
CA ASN A 115 0.12 -3.91 -17.27
C ASN A 115 -1.31 -3.62 -17.76
N CYS A 116 -1.60 -2.36 -18.11
CA CYS A 116 -2.86 -2.00 -18.79
C CYS A 116 -2.83 -2.34 -20.30
N SER A 117 -2.18 -3.44 -20.74
CA SER A 117 -1.81 -3.66 -22.16
C SER A 117 -2.98 -3.71 -23.16
N ASN A 118 -4.23 -3.76 -22.70
CA ASN A 118 -5.44 -3.66 -23.52
C ASN A 118 -6.50 -2.74 -22.88
N SER A 119 -6.08 -1.83 -22.01
CA SER A 119 -6.96 -0.92 -21.27
C SER A 119 -6.38 0.49 -21.23
N ASN A 120 -7.25 1.46 -20.98
CA ASN A 120 -6.86 2.84 -20.77
C ASN A 120 -6.28 2.96 -19.35
N LEU A 121 -5.06 3.47 -19.26
CA LEU A 121 -4.45 3.87 -18.00
C LEU A 121 -4.84 5.32 -17.70
N ILE A 122 -5.44 5.55 -16.53
CA ILE A 122 -5.80 6.87 -16.03
C ILE A 122 -4.89 7.22 -14.85
N THR A 123 -4.04 8.24 -15.00
CA THR A 123 -3.12 8.74 -13.96
C THR A 123 -3.57 10.05 -13.34
N PHE A 124 -4.67 10.64 -13.80
CA PHE A 124 -5.26 11.89 -13.27
C PHE A 124 -4.42 13.17 -13.45
N ASP A 125 -3.25 13.08 -14.10
CA ASP A 125 -2.32 14.21 -14.31
C ASP A 125 -2.85 15.31 -15.23
N ASP A 126 -3.84 14.99 -16.06
CA ASP A 126 -4.41 15.86 -17.09
C ASP A 126 -5.71 16.57 -16.66
N ILE A 127 -6.14 16.40 -15.40
CA ILE A 127 -7.41 16.98 -14.92
C ILE A 127 -7.31 18.48 -14.63
N THR A 128 -6.26 18.92 -13.95
CA THR A 128 -6.12 20.31 -13.49
C THR A 128 -4.66 20.69 -13.32
N ASN A 129 -4.36 21.99 -13.47
CA ASN A 129 -3.05 22.56 -13.11
C ASN A 129 -3.00 23.04 -11.66
N GLU A 130 -4.15 23.06 -10.98
CA GLU A 130 -4.24 23.45 -9.57
C GLU A 130 -3.79 22.30 -8.65
N PRO A 131 -3.30 22.58 -7.43
CA PRO A 131 -2.95 21.56 -6.46
C PRO A 131 -4.11 20.62 -6.09
N LEU A 132 -5.35 21.12 -6.10
CA LEU A 132 -6.56 20.39 -5.79
C LEU A 132 -7.61 20.66 -6.86
N GLY A 133 -8.43 19.66 -7.15
CA GLY A 133 -9.56 19.79 -8.06
C GLY A 133 -10.60 18.72 -7.82
N GLU A 134 -11.79 18.93 -8.38
CA GLU A 134 -12.78 17.88 -8.55
C GLU A 134 -12.56 17.21 -9.91
N ILE A 135 -12.74 15.89 -9.98
CA ILE A 135 -12.71 15.21 -11.28
C ILE A 135 -13.96 15.63 -12.05
N PRO A 136 -13.84 16.17 -13.28
CA PRO A 136 -15.00 16.49 -14.11
C PRO A 136 -15.92 15.28 -14.23
N SER A 137 -17.23 15.54 -14.18
CA SER A 137 -18.21 14.47 -14.26
C SER A 137 -18.02 13.59 -15.49
N ASP A 138 -17.58 14.16 -16.62
CA ASP A 138 -17.37 13.50 -17.91
C ASP A 138 -15.88 13.31 -18.27
N TYR A 139 -15.14 12.60 -17.45
CA TYR A 139 -13.71 12.38 -17.66
C TYR A 139 -13.38 10.97 -18.18
N ASN A 140 -12.54 10.86 -19.22
CA ASN A 140 -12.13 9.59 -19.86
C ASN A 140 -13.30 8.70 -20.37
N GLY A 141 -14.42 9.32 -20.77
CA GLY A 141 -15.61 8.59 -21.24
C GLY A 141 -16.41 7.90 -20.12
N LEU A 142 -16.08 8.19 -18.86
CA LEU A 142 -16.76 7.71 -17.67
C LEU A 142 -17.58 8.86 -17.05
N GLN A 143 -18.45 8.49 -16.12
CA GLN A 143 -19.20 9.39 -15.27
C GLN A 143 -18.68 9.26 -13.83
N TRP A 144 -18.10 10.34 -13.30
CA TRP A 144 -17.47 10.38 -11.98
C TRP A 144 -18.34 11.15 -10.99
N GLU A 145 -18.44 10.62 -9.76
CA GLU A 145 -19.17 11.26 -8.68
C GLU A 145 -18.37 11.19 -7.37
N ASN A 146 -18.25 12.33 -6.69
CA ASN A 146 -17.52 12.50 -5.42
C ASN A 146 -16.01 12.18 -5.48
N PHE A 147 -15.43 12.32 -6.67
CA PHE A 147 -14.00 12.15 -6.89
C PHE A 147 -13.25 13.47 -6.92
N TYR A 148 -12.13 13.52 -6.21
CA TYR A 148 -11.25 14.67 -6.16
C TYR A 148 -9.84 14.26 -6.54
N VAL A 149 -9.06 15.21 -7.04
CA VAL A 149 -7.65 15.03 -7.36
C VAL A 149 -6.77 15.92 -6.50
N MET A 150 -5.59 15.41 -6.19
CA MET A 150 -4.60 16.11 -5.38
C MET A 150 -3.19 15.93 -5.95
N ASN A 151 -2.49 17.05 -6.13
CA ASN A 151 -1.06 17.08 -6.44
C ASN A 151 -0.24 17.13 -5.16
N LEU A 152 0.40 16.02 -4.81
CA LEU A 152 1.13 15.92 -3.56
C LEU A 152 2.46 16.69 -3.55
N THR A 153 2.96 17.18 -4.69
CA THR A 153 4.13 18.08 -4.67
C THR A 153 3.81 19.42 -4.01
N ALA A 154 2.54 19.86 -4.06
CA ALA A 154 2.09 21.09 -3.43
C ALA A 154 1.76 20.93 -1.94
N PHE A 155 1.69 19.69 -1.44
CA PHE A 155 1.29 19.38 -0.06
C PHE A 155 2.31 18.49 0.67
N PRO A 156 3.52 19.00 0.95
CA PRO A 156 4.57 18.22 1.60
C PRO A 156 4.19 17.72 3.01
N PHE A 157 3.23 18.36 3.67
CA PHE A 157 2.75 17.91 4.99
C PHE A 157 2.01 16.55 4.94
N TYR A 158 1.57 16.10 3.77
CA TYR A 158 1.02 14.76 3.56
C TYR A 158 2.09 13.68 3.35
N GLY A 159 3.39 14.00 3.48
CA GLY A 159 4.49 13.08 3.18
C GLY A 159 4.48 11.77 3.99
N SER A 160 3.81 11.72 5.14
CA SER A 160 3.62 10.50 5.93
C SER A 160 2.22 9.88 5.82
N SER A 161 1.34 10.46 5.01
CA SER A 161 -0.02 9.97 4.80
C SER A 161 -0.07 8.91 3.69
N GLY A 162 -1.16 8.16 3.62
CA GLY A 162 -1.31 7.23 2.51
C GLY A 162 -1.51 7.89 1.17
N PHE A 163 -1.93 9.15 1.07
CA PHE A 163 -2.00 9.84 -0.21
C PHE A 163 -0.64 9.76 -0.92
N TYR A 164 0.45 10.03 -0.20
CA TYR A 164 1.80 9.94 -0.74
C TYR A 164 2.19 8.51 -1.10
N THR A 165 1.75 7.54 -0.29
CA THR A 165 2.00 6.11 -0.52
C THR A 165 1.34 5.59 -1.80
N ALA A 166 0.10 5.99 -2.11
CA ALA A 166 -0.59 5.52 -3.33
C ALA A 166 -0.04 6.13 -4.61
N ARG A 167 0.60 7.31 -4.53
CA ARG A 167 1.05 8.08 -5.67
C ARG A 167 2.04 7.32 -6.55
N GLN A 168 1.64 7.11 -7.80
CA GLN A 168 2.47 6.58 -8.88
C GLN A 168 2.76 7.62 -9.97
N SER A 169 2.00 8.71 -10.00
CA SER A 169 2.06 9.78 -11.00
C SER A 169 2.18 11.17 -10.33
N GLY A 170 1.83 12.26 -11.01
CA GLY A 170 1.77 13.61 -10.45
C GLY A 170 0.59 13.80 -9.50
N TYR A 171 -0.58 13.30 -9.88
CA TYR A 171 -1.86 13.44 -9.19
C TYR A 171 -2.41 12.11 -8.70
N ILE A 172 -3.16 12.14 -7.60
CA ILE A 172 -3.92 10.99 -7.09
C ILE A 172 -5.40 11.34 -7.05
N ALA A 173 -6.26 10.35 -7.27
CA ALA A 173 -7.69 10.47 -7.00
C ALA A 173 -8.00 10.06 -5.55
N TYR A 174 -8.97 10.71 -4.91
CA TYR A 174 -9.38 10.38 -3.54
C TYR A 174 -10.86 10.73 -3.25
N ASN A 175 -11.43 10.10 -2.23
CA ASN A 175 -12.78 10.42 -1.73
C ASN A 175 -12.74 11.47 -0.63
N LYS A 176 -13.00 12.74 -0.96
CA LYS A 176 -13.02 13.81 0.06
C LYS A 176 -14.00 13.50 1.20
N ASN A 177 -13.53 13.68 2.44
CA ASN A 177 -14.30 13.44 3.68
C ASN A 177 -14.83 11.99 3.82
N GLY A 178 -14.19 11.02 3.17
CA GLY A 178 -14.63 9.63 3.24
C GLY A 178 -15.95 9.33 2.53
N SER A 179 -16.39 10.21 1.62
CA SER A 179 -17.66 10.05 0.90
C SER A 179 -17.64 8.82 0.00
N THR A 180 -18.81 8.22 -0.27
CA THR A 180 -18.93 7.17 -1.28
C THR A 180 -18.67 7.77 -2.66
N MET A 181 -17.82 7.11 -3.44
CA MET A 181 -17.52 7.52 -4.81
C MET A 181 -18.14 6.56 -5.82
N THR A 182 -18.50 7.08 -6.99
CA THR A 182 -19.11 6.29 -8.07
C THR A 182 -18.39 6.54 -9.39
N ILE A 183 -18.07 5.46 -10.10
CA ILE A 183 -17.70 5.49 -11.51
C ILE A 183 -18.79 4.77 -12.28
N SER A 184 -19.31 5.38 -13.34
CA SER A 184 -20.34 4.77 -14.19
C SER A 184 -20.16 5.13 -15.66
N VAL A 185 -20.97 4.51 -16.52
CA VAL A 185 -21.09 4.85 -17.95
C VAL A 185 -22.55 4.90 -18.32
N SER A 186 -22.90 5.75 -19.30
CA SER A 186 -24.26 5.81 -19.83
C SER A 186 -24.53 4.63 -20.78
N PRO A 187 -25.77 4.10 -20.82
CA PRO A 187 -26.16 3.14 -21.86
C PRO A 187 -25.87 3.69 -23.28
N PRO A 188 -25.48 2.83 -24.24
CA PRO A 188 -25.40 1.37 -24.17
C PRO A 188 -24.02 0.85 -23.71
N TYR A 189 -23.18 1.66 -23.07
CA TYR A 189 -21.81 1.27 -22.75
C TYR A 189 -21.70 0.47 -21.45
N VAL A 190 -20.62 -0.31 -21.37
CA VAL A 190 -20.11 -0.98 -20.17
C VAL A 190 -18.60 -0.80 -20.11
N PHE A 191 -18.00 -1.08 -18.95
CA PHE A 191 -16.56 -1.10 -18.80
C PHE A 191 -16.08 -2.34 -18.05
N ASN A 192 -14.81 -2.66 -18.29
CA ASN A 192 -14.05 -3.63 -17.52
C ASN A 192 -13.09 -2.88 -16.60
N LEU A 193 -13.13 -3.19 -15.31
CA LEU A 193 -12.19 -2.65 -14.33
C LEU A 193 -11.16 -3.72 -13.98
N TYR A 194 -9.88 -3.42 -14.25
CA TYR A 194 -8.78 -4.37 -14.13
C TYR A 194 -7.94 -4.13 -12.88
N SER A 195 -7.49 -2.90 -12.64
CA SER A 195 -6.66 -2.65 -11.46
C SER A 195 -6.49 -1.17 -11.15
N PHE A 196 -6.02 -0.89 -9.95
CA PHE A 196 -5.50 0.41 -9.53
C PHE A 196 -4.58 0.23 -8.32
N ILE A 197 -3.71 1.21 -8.06
CA ILE A 197 -2.95 1.29 -6.81
C ILE A 197 -3.78 2.05 -5.80
N SER A 198 -3.81 1.59 -4.54
CA SER A 198 -4.55 2.25 -3.48
C SER A 198 -3.84 2.19 -2.13
N SER A 199 -4.20 3.13 -1.26
CA SER A 199 -3.77 3.20 0.14
C SER A 199 -4.85 3.91 0.97
N SER A 200 -4.76 3.78 2.29
CA SER A 200 -5.61 4.53 3.21
C SER A 200 -4.99 5.88 3.53
N GLY A 201 -5.74 6.98 3.44
CA GLY A 201 -5.22 8.33 3.69
C GLY A 201 -4.62 8.50 5.09
N TYR A 202 -5.32 8.00 6.12
CA TYR A 202 -5.00 8.35 7.52
C TYR A 202 -4.89 7.18 8.50
N GLN A 203 -5.46 6.02 8.21
CA GLN A 203 -5.52 4.91 9.17
C GLN A 203 -5.19 3.55 8.57
N ASN A 204 -4.50 2.69 9.32
CA ASN A 204 -4.26 1.32 8.88
C ASN A 204 -5.53 0.47 8.99
N GLN A 205 -5.62 -0.55 8.14
CA GLN A 205 -6.77 -1.47 8.05
C GLN A 205 -8.09 -0.77 7.72
N LEU A 206 -8.06 0.35 6.99
CA LEU A 206 -9.27 0.96 6.43
C LEU A 206 -9.87 -0.01 5.41
N ARG A 207 -11.13 -0.42 5.59
CA ARG A 207 -11.73 -1.43 4.72
C ARG A 207 -12.42 -0.73 3.55
N LEU A 208 -11.82 -0.83 2.37
CA LEU A 208 -12.40 -0.39 1.11
C LEU A 208 -13.36 -1.46 0.58
N THR A 209 -14.63 -1.10 0.42
CA THR A 209 -15.69 -1.92 -0.17
C THR A 209 -15.96 -1.45 -1.59
N MET A 210 -16.05 -2.40 -2.51
CA MET A 210 -16.31 -2.15 -3.93
C MET A 210 -17.47 -2.99 -4.43
N LEU A 211 -18.48 -2.33 -4.98
CA LEU A 211 -19.69 -2.98 -5.51
C LEU A 211 -19.82 -2.68 -7.00
N GLY A 212 -19.70 -3.72 -7.82
CA GLY A 212 -19.79 -3.65 -9.29
C GLY A 212 -21.17 -4.07 -9.78
N TYR A 213 -21.81 -3.22 -10.58
CA TYR A 213 -23.17 -3.41 -11.07
C TYR A 213 -23.20 -3.47 -12.59
N ARG A 214 -24.08 -4.32 -13.13
CA ARG A 214 -24.52 -4.27 -14.52
C ARG A 214 -25.99 -3.86 -14.55
N SER A 215 -26.24 -2.67 -15.07
CA SER A 215 -27.51 -1.96 -14.88
C SER A 215 -27.81 -1.80 -13.38
N SER A 216 -28.96 -2.28 -12.90
CA SER A 216 -29.34 -2.25 -11.48
C SER A 216 -28.90 -3.47 -10.68
N ASN A 217 -28.36 -4.50 -11.34
CA ASN A 217 -28.02 -5.77 -10.69
C ASN A 217 -26.60 -5.72 -10.14
N LEU A 218 -26.40 -6.12 -8.89
CA LEU A 218 -25.09 -6.33 -8.30
C LEU A 218 -24.47 -7.62 -8.87
N TRP A 219 -23.29 -7.50 -9.50
CA TRP A 219 -22.58 -8.63 -10.11
C TRP A 219 -21.31 -8.97 -9.35
N TYR A 220 -20.67 -7.97 -8.76
CA TYR A 220 -19.40 -8.12 -8.06
C TYR A 220 -19.40 -7.40 -6.73
N SER A 221 -18.73 -7.99 -5.75
CA SER A 221 -18.49 -7.39 -4.44
C SER A 221 -17.14 -7.84 -3.92
N ALA A 222 -16.33 -6.89 -3.45
CA ALA A 222 -15.05 -7.19 -2.83
C ALA A 222 -14.75 -6.18 -1.71
N MET A 223 -13.87 -6.59 -0.80
CA MET A 223 -13.43 -5.77 0.32
C MET A 223 -11.93 -5.96 0.54
N TYR A 224 -11.18 -4.86 0.62
CA TYR A 224 -9.73 -4.87 0.80
C TYR A 224 -9.34 -4.03 2.01
N PRO A 225 -8.44 -4.53 2.89
CA PRO A 225 -7.84 -3.73 3.94
C PRO A 225 -6.73 -2.85 3.35
N LEU A 226 -6.87 -1.53 3.48
CA LEU A 226 -5.88 -0.55 3.05
C LEU A 226 -5.02 -0.08 4.22
N TYR A 227 -3.78 0.30 3.91
CA TYR A 227 -2.79 0.76 4.88
C TYR A 227 -2.20 2.11 4.45
N THR A 228 -1.70 2.90 5.41
CA THR A 228 -1.14 4.23 5.15
C THR A 228 0.25 4.16 4.52
N HIS A 229 1.02 3.08 4.75
CA HIS A 229 2.43 2.99 4.34
C HIS A 229 2.72 1.88 3.34
N TRP A 230 1.70 1.14 2.93
CA TRP A 230 1.85 0.03 2.00
C TRP A 230 0.92 0.26 0.81
N PRO A 231 1.45 0.68 -0.37
CA PRO A 231 0.62 0.78 -1.54
C PRO A 231 0.18 -0.61 -1.94
N GLN A 232 -1.12 -0.77 -2.16
CA GLN A 232 -1.70 -2.02 -2.57
C GLN A 232 -2.12 -1.92 -4.03
N LEU A 233 -1.54 -2.78 -4.87
CA LEU A 233 -2.12 -3.07 -6.18
C LEU A 233 -3.39 -3.91 -5.96
N ILE A 234 -4.53 -3.34 -6.29
CA ILE A 234 -5.81 -4.03 -6.28
C ILE A 234 -6.07 -4.52 -7.69
N GLU A 235 -6.00 -5.84 -7.89
CA GLU A 235 -6.36 -6.50 -9.13
C GLU A 235 -7.81 -6.99 -9.06
N LEU A 236 -8.62 -6.50 -9.98
CA LEU A 236 -10.01 -6.84 -10.17
C LEU A 236 -10.14 -7.43 -11.58
N ASN A 237 -11.22 -8.15 -11.82
CA ASN A 237 -11.58 -8.56 -13.17
C ASN A 237 -13.08 -8.38 -13.31
N TYR A 238 -13.55 -7.18 -13.00
CA TYR A 238 -14.97 -6.85 -13.05
C TYR A 238 -15.29 -6.55 -14.50
N LEU A 239 -15.95 -7.50 -15.17
CA LEU A 239 -16.20 -7.42 -16.61
C LEU A 239 -17.61 -6.93 -16.88
N ASN A 240 -17.75 -6.11 -17.92
CA ASN A 240 -19.03 -5.64 -18.45
C ASN A 240 -19.96 -5.00 -17.39
N ILE A 241 -19.38 -4.25 -16.45
CA ILE A 241 -20.16 -3.47 -15.48
C ILE A 241 -20.51 -2.10 -16.04
N SER A 242 -21.63 -1.53 -15.62
CA SER A 242 -22.04 -0.17 -15.97
C SER A 242 -21.80 0.83 -14.84
N LYS A 243 -21.54 0.34 -13.62
CA LYS A 243 -21.30 1.17 -12.44
C LYS A 243 -20.43 0.41 -11.42
N ILE A 244 -19.54 1.11 -10.74
CA ILE A 244 -18.89 0.67 -9.52
C ILE A 244 -19.00 1.76 -8.45
N THR A 245 -19.24 1.34 -7.21
CA THR A 245 -19.20 2.24 -6.05
C THR A 245 -18.08 1.85 -5.11
N PHE A 246 -17.43 2.84 -4.52
CA PHE A 246 -16.37 2.69 -3.53
C PHE A 246 -16.81 3.31 -2.22
N SER A 247 -16.75 2.56 -1.12
CA SER A 247 -17.05 3.06 0.22
C SER A 247 -16.08 2.48 1.25
N THR A 248 -15.93 3.16 2.37
CA THR A 248 -15.01 2.77 3.45
C THR A 248 -15.77 2.51 4.75
N THR A 249 -15.22 1.69 5.65
CA THR A 249 -15.90 1.34 6.92
C THR A 249 -16.08 2.49 7.90
N ASP A 250 -15.21 3.50 7.80
CA ASP A 250 -15.33 4.78 8.46
C ASP A 250 -15.32 5.85 7.35
N PRO A 251 -15.92 7.05 7.56
CA PRO A 251 -15.81 8.17 6.63
C PRO A 251 -14.38 8.74 6.63
N SER A 252 -13.41 7.91 6.26
CA SER A 252 -12.00 8.19 6.11
C SER A 252 -11.62 8.09 4.65
N GLU A 253 -10.70 8.94 4.24
CA GLU A 253 -10.23 8.99 2.87
C GLU A 253 -9.32 7.82 2.52
N PHE A 254 -9.43 7.37 1.27
CA PHE A 254 -8.47 6.52 0.59
C PHE A 254 -8.01 7.22 -0.69
N ALA A 255 -6.81 6.87 -1.12
CA ALA A 255 -6.23 7.35 -2.36
C ALA A 255 -6.20 6.24 -3.40
N MET A 256 -6.30 6.60 -4.67
CA MET A 256 -5.93 5.71 -5.77
C MET A 256 -5.23 6.43 -6.91
N ASP A 257 -4.46 5.65 -7.66
CA ASP A 257 -3.72 6.11 -8.85
C ASP A 257 -3.60 4.95 -9.84
N ASN A 258 -3.21 5.28 -11.08
CA ASN A 258 -3.04 4.36 -12.20
C ASN A 258 -4.27 3.44 -12.38
N LEU A 259 -5.45 3.99 -12.65
CA LEU A 259 -6.63 3.15 -12.89
C LEU A 259 -6.57 2.51 -14.28
N CYS A 260 -6.50 1.18 -14.37
CA CYS A 260 -6.63 0.42 -15.62
C CYS A 260 -8.10 0.06 -15.89
N ILE A 261 -8.67 0.61 -16.96
CA ILE A 261 -10.08 0.43 -17.33
C ILE A 261 -10.28 0.38 -18.85
N SER A 262 -11.22 -0.40 -19.35
CA SER A 262 -11.60 -0.38 -20.78
C SER A 262 -13.10 -0.17 -20.94
N ILE A 263 -13.52 0.71 -21.83
CA ILE A 263 -14.94 0.98 -22.12
C ILE A 263 -15.29 0.34 -23.46
N SER A 264 -16.47 -0.29 -23.54
CA SER A 264 -16.97 -0.89 -24.77
C SER A 264 -18.50 -0.80 -24.84
N PRO A 265 -19.09 -0.75 -26.04
CA PRO A 265 -20.53 -0.89 -26.18
C PRO A 265 -20.98 -2.28 -25.70
N LEU A 266 -22.11 -2.34 -25.01
CA LEU A 266 -22.71 -3.61 -24.61
C LEU A 266 -23.09 -4.41 -25.85
N THR A 267 -22.38 -5.50 -26.11
CA THR A 267 -22.74 -6.42 -27.19
C THR A 267 -24.02 -7.16 -26.79
N THR A 268 -25.16 -6.73 -27.31
CA THR A 268 -26.34 -7.59 -27.37
C THR A 268 -26.07 -8.61 -28.46
N THR A 269 -25.66 -9.82 -28.09
CA THR A 269 -25.83 -10.98 -28.97
C THR A 269 -27.33 -11.11 -29.21
N VAL A 270 -27.78 -10.57 -30.34
CA VAL A 270 -29.13 -10.84 -30.86
C VAL A 270 -29.11 -12.33 -31.17
N GLU A 271 -29.77 -13.12 -30.34
CA GLU A 271 -30.01 -14.52 -30.64
C GLU A 271 -30.74 -14.57 -32.00
N PRO A 272 -30.21 -15.28 -33.00
CA PRO A 272 -30.83 -15.32 -34.31
C PRO A 272 -32.24 -15.87 -34.15
N THR A 273 -33.23 -15.05 -34.48
CA THR A 273 -34.63 -15.46 -34.44
C THR A 273 -34.82 -16.57 -35.45
N THR A 274 -34.85 -17.83 -34.99
CA THR A 274 -35.22 -18.96 -35.84
C THR A 274 -36.65 -18.74 -36.30
N THR A 275 -36.81 -18.37 -37.56
CA THR A 275 -38.11 -18.27 -38.23
C THR A 275 -38.55 -19.70 -38.51
N THR A 276 -39.57 -20.16 -37.79
CA THR A 276 -40.31 -21.41 -38.08
C THR A 276 -41.51 -21.13 -38.95
#